data_AF-A0A351T7A6-F1
#
_entry.id   AF-A0A351T7A6-F1
#
_cell.length_a   1.000
_cell.length_b   1.000
_cell.length_c   1.000
_cell.angle_alpha   90.00
_cell.angle_beta   90.00
_cell.angle_gamma   90.00
#
_symmetry.space_group_name_H-M   'P 1'
#
loop_
_entity.id
_entity.type
_entity.pdbx_description
1 polymer ?
#
loop_
_entity_poly.entity_id
_entity_poly.type
_entity_poly.pdbx_seq_one_letter_code
_entity_poly.pdbx_strand_id
1 'polypeptide(L)'
;MRGIGDKLMPVPAPLAGHQVLLVNPGIHLPTAAVFGSYRRFSGQRHRIATSADMRSLQQAGNSLTASAVKQVPEIADLLGFLQRSDGASLVRMSGSGATCFALYERHADAMRNARLIAKRYDYWCKVTQFG
;
A
#
# COMPACT_ATOMS: atom_id res chain seq x y z
N MET A 1 5.56 8.75 11.69
CA MET A 1 6.60 7.86 12.24
C MET A 1 7.98 8.35 11.80
N ARG A 2 9.03 8.20 12.62
CA ARG A 2 10.45 8.50 12.29
C ARG A 2 11.38 7.40 12.82
N GLY A 3 12.67 7.46 12.45
CA GLY A 3 13.68 6.49 12.89
C GLY A 3 13.56 5.17 12.14
N ILE A 4 13.70 4.06 12.86
CA ILE A 4 13.41 2.71 12.34
C ILE A 4 11.93 2.35 12.47
N GLY A 5 11.13 3.29 12.99
CA GLY A 5 9.71 3.09 13.25
C GLY A 5 9.30 3.31 14.71
N ASP A 6 10.28 3.48 15.58
CA ASP A 6 10.10 3.61 17.02
C ASP A 6 9.47 4.93 17.46
N LYS A 7 9.54 5.99 16.63
CA LYS A 7 9.08 7.33 17.01
C LYS A 7 7.73 7.65 16.36
N LEU A 8 6.67 7.57 17.16
CA LEU A 8 5.31 7.89 16.76
C LEU A 8 4.99 9.36 17.04
N MET A 9 4.22 9.97 16.13
CA MET A 9 3.64 11.30 16.31
C MET A 9 2.18 11.21 15.90
N PRO A 10 1.24 11.77 16.68
CA PRO A 10 -0.15 11.85 16.27
C PRO A 10 -0.30 12.60 14.95
N VAL A 11 -1.23 12.15 14.12
CA VAL A 11 -1.64 12.83 12.91
C VAL A 11 -3.18 12.88 12.89
N PRO A 12 -3.78 13.95 12.36
CA PRO A 12 -5.23 13.99 12.15
C PRO A 12 -5.68 12.78 11.33
N ALA A 13 -6.83 12.17 11.65
CA ALA A 13 -7.39 10.99 10.99
C ALA A 13 -8.09 11.38 9.68
N PRO A 14 -7.36 11.47 8.56
CA PRO A 14 -7.87 12.08 7.33
C PRO A 14 -8.61 11.06 6.44
N LEU A 15 -8.56 9.80 6.85
CA LEU A 15 -9.06 8.64 6.14
C LEU A 15 -10.33 8.12 6.81
N ALA A 16 -10.82 8.73 7.88
CA ALA A 16 -12.04 8.31 8.55
C ALA A 16 -13.17 8.08 7.52
N GLY A 17 -13.83 6.94 7.61
CA GLY A 17 -14.87 6.53 6.66
C GLY A 17 -14.36 5.83 5.39
N HIS A 18 -13.10 6.02 4.99
CA HIS A 18 -12.54 5.37 3.81
C HIS A 18 -12.39 3.87 4.03
N GLN A 19 -12.67 3.13 2.97
CA GLN A 19 -12.52 1.70 2.91
C GLN A 19 -11.12 1.37 2.42
N VAL A 20 -10.55 0.29 2.95
CA VAL A 20 -9.28 -0.25 2.50
C VAL A 20 -9.45 -1.72 2.14
N LEU A 21 -9.04 -2.07 0.93
CA LEU A 21 -8.85 -3.45 0.51
C LEU A 21 -7.38 -3.80 0.67
N LEU A 22 -7.09 -4.80 1.51
CA LEU A 22 -5.79 -5.43 1.65
C LEU A 22 -5.76 -6.69 0.78
N VAL A 23 -4.67 -6.88 0.04
CA VAL A 23 -4.46 -8.06 -0.82
C VAL A 23 -3.04 -8.58 -0.62
N ASN A 24 -2.91 -9.86 -0.33
CA ASN A 24 -1.61 -10.52 -0.17
C ASN A 24 -1.52 -11.75 -1.08
N PRO A 25 -0.48 -11.85 -1.93
CA PRO A 25 -0.31 -12.96 -2.86
C PRO A 25 0.11 -14.30 -2.22
N GLY A 26 0.31 -14.33 -0.89
CA GLY A 26 0.79 -15.52 -0.17
C GLY A 26 2.29 -15.78 -0.34
N ILE A 27 3.02 -14.91 -1.05
CA ILE A 27 4.44 -15.08 -1.35
C ILE A 27 5.29 -14.55 -0.19
N HIS A 28 6.18 -15.41 0.31
CA HIS A 28 7.14 -15.01 1.33
C HIS A 28 8.18 -14.05 0.75
N LEU A 29 8.26 -12.84 1.30
CA LEU A 29 9.24 -11.83 0.93
C LEU A 29 10.03 -11.39 2.18
N PRO A 30 11.25 -11.91 2.40
CA PRO A 30 12.06 -11.55 3.56
C PRO A 30 12.36 -10.06 3.56
N THR A 31 12.08 -9.38 4.67
CA THR A 31 12.38 -7.96 4.86
C THR A 31 13.85 -7.65 4.56
N ALA A 32 14.77 -8.50 5.03
CA ALA A 32 16.21 -8.35 4.77
C ALA A 32 16.57 -8.34 3.28
N ALA A 33 15.89 -9.15 2.45
CA ALA A 33 16.15 -9.20 1.01
C ALA A 33 15.73 -7.90 0.30
N VAL A 34 14.61 -7.32 0.73
CA VAL A 34 14.10 -6.04 0.21
C VAL A 34 15.05 -4.90 0.58
N PHE A 35 15.48 -4.83 1.84
CA PHE A 35 16.44 -3.83 2.30
C PHE A 35 17.85 -4.03 1.74
N GLY A 36 18.30 -5.27 1.52
CA GLY A 36 19.61 -5.55 0.92
C GLY A 36 19.72 -5.11 -0.54
N SER A 37 18.59 -5.16 -1.27
CA SER A 37 18.49 -4.70 -2.66
C SER A 37 18.20 -3.20 -2.78
N TYR A 38 17.89 -2.56 -1.64
CA TYR A 38 17.56 -1.15 -1.57
C TYR A 38 18.85 -0.31 -1.61
N ARG A 39 19.19 0.20 -2.80
CA ARG A 39 20.26 1.20 -2.94
C ARG A 39 19.83 2.50 -2.26
N ARG A 40 20.61 2.88 -1.25
CA ARG A 40 20.44 4.02 -0.35
C ARG A 40 19.95 5.29 -1.07
N PHE A 41 18.84 5.82 -0.57
CA PHE A 41 18.21 7.14 -0.76
C PHE A 41 18.97 8.19 -1.59
N SER A 42 18.37 8.65 -2.69
CA SER A 42 18.69 9.92 -3.35
C SER A 42 18.15 11.10 -2.54
N GLY A 43 18.52 11.25 -1.26
CA GLY A 43 18.36 12.48 -0.45
C GLY A 43 16.97 13.11 -0.28
N GLN A 44 15.92 12.66 -0.98
CA GLN A 44 14.61 13.29 -1.00
C GLN A 44 13.85 12.91 0.26
N ARG A 45 14.15 13.63 1.34
CA ARG A 45 13.30 13.66 2.52
C ARG A 45 11.93 14.11 2.03
N HIS A 46 11.02 13.17 1.80
CA HIS A 46 9.62 13.50 1.60
C HIS A 46 9.22 14.32 2.82
N ARG A 47 8.93 15.61 2.61
CA ARG A 47 8.39 16.46 3.66
C ARG A 47 7.14 15.72 4.13
N ILE A 48 7.18 15.21 5.36
CA ILE A 48 6.00 14.66 6.00
C ILE A 48 5.04 15.83 6.05
N ALA A 49 4.02 15.81 5.20
CA ALA A 49 3.01 16.84 5.19
C ALA A 49 2.46 16.93 6.61
N THR A 50 2.41 18.15 7.13
CA THR A 50 1.87 18.43 8.46
C THR A 50 0.36 18.19 8.50
N SER A 51 -0.30 18.17 7.33
CA SER A 51 -1.64 17.66 7.13
C SER A 51 -1.57 16.26 6.50
N ALA A 52 -2.26 15.28 7.10
CA ALA A 52 -2.33 13.94 6.56
C ALA A 52 -3.42 13.81 5.47
N ASP A 53 -3.78 14.89 4.78
CA ASP A 53 -4.85 14.89 3.77
C ASP A 53 -4.57 13.94 2.58
N MET A 54 -5.63 13.59 1.83
CA MET A 54 -5.54 12.69 0.68
C MET A 54 -4.52 13.14 -0.36
N ARG A 55 -4.36 14.45 -0.58
CA ARG A 55 -3.39 15.00 -1.54
C ARG A 55 -1.95 14.69 -1.10
N SER A 56 -1.67 14.83 0.18
CA SER A 56 -0.37 14.53 0.75
C SER A 56 -0.06 13.03 0.70
N LEU A 57 -1.08 12.18 0.92
CA LEU A 57 -0.95 10.73 0.78
C LEU A 57 -0.69 10.30 -0.67
N GLN A 58 -1.29 10.98 -1.65
CA GLN A 58 -1.04 10.71 -3.07
C GLN A 58 0.40 11.06 -3.49
N GLN A 59 0.96 12.13 -2.93
CA GLN A 59 2.36 12.53 -3.16
C GLN A 59 3.36 11.63 -2.41
N ALA A 60 2.90 10.95 -1.36
CA ALA A 60 3.69 9.97 -0.65
C ALA A 60 3.76 8.63 -1.43
N GLY A 61 4.89 7.95 -1.26
CA GLY A 61 5.16 6.65 -1.87
C GLY A 61 5.86 5.72 -0.91
N ASN A 62 6.00 4.46 -1.34
CA ASN A 62 6.81 3.47 -0.64
C ASN A 62 8.11 3.28 -1.42
N SER A 63 9.23 3.73 -0.85
CA SER A 63 10.53 3.65 -1.51
C SER A 63 11.03 2.22 -1.70
N LEU A 64 10.48 1.25 -0.96
CA LEU A 64 10.84 -0.16 -1.06
C LEU A 64 10.13 -0.88 -2.22
N THR A 65 9.09 -0.29 -2.83
CA THR A 65 8.31 -0.96 -3.88
C THR A 65 9.19 -1.45 -5.03
N ALA A 66 10.13 -0.64 -5.51
CA ALA A 66 11.02 -1.08 -6.60
C ALA A 66 11.93 -2.25 -6.20
N SER A 67 12.35 -2.33 -4.93
CA SER A 67 13.17 -3.44 -4.43
C SER A 67 12.33 -4.70 -4.22
N ALA A 68 11.11 -4.55 -3.73
CA ALA A 68 10.17 -5.66 -3.55
C ALA A 68 9.74 -6.26 -4.90
N VAL A 69 9.42 -5.43 -5.91
CA VAL A 69 9.05 -5.89 -7.26
C VAL A 69 10.17 -6.67 -7.95
N LYS A 70 11.44 -6.28 -7.72
CA LYS A 70 12.58 -7.05 -8.26
C LYS A 70 12.67 -8.46 -7.70
N GLN A 71 12.23 -8.66 -6.45
CA GLN A 71 12.23 -9.97 -5.79
C GLN A 71 10.94 -10.76 -6.06
N VAL A 72 9.81 -10.06 -6.17
CA VAL A 72 8.47 -10.62 -6.36
C VAL A 72 7.71 -9.78 -7.41
N PRO A 73 7.85 -10.11 -8.70
CA PRO A 73 7.19 -9.37 -9.79
C PRO A 73 5.66 -9.29 -9.67
N GLU A 74 5.03 -10.27 -9.01
CA GLU A 74 3.58 -10.34 -8.76
C GLU A 74 3.07 -9.12 -7.98
N ILE A 75 3.94 -8.45 -7.22
CA ILE A 75 3.63 -7.18 -6.56
C ILE A 75 3.31 -6.10 -7.60
N ALA A 76 4.06 -6.02 -8.71
CA ALA A 76 3.78 -5.05 -9.77
C ALA A 76 2.46 -5.34 -10.47
N ASP A 77 2.16 -6.62 -10.74
CA ASP A 77 0.90 -7.04 -11.35
C ASP A 77 -0.30 -6.70 -10.46
N LEU A 78 -0.18 -6.98 -9.16
CA LEU A 78 -1.21 -6.67 -8.18
C LEU A 78 -1.43 -5.17 -8.02
N LEU A 79 -0.35 -4.38 -7.93
CA LEU A 79 -0.45 -2.91 -7.89
C LEU A 79 -1.10 -2.38 -9.16
N GLY A 80 -0.71 -2.88 -10.33
CA GLY A 80 -1.30 -2.50 -11.61
C GLY A 80 -2.79 -2.86 -11.71
N PHE A 81 -3.16 -4.04 -11.22
CA PHE A 81 -4.57 -4.46 -11.15
C PHE A 81 -5.38 -3.49 -10.27
N LEU A 82 -4.91 -3.21 -9.05
CA LEU A 82 -5.58 -2.32 -8.12
C LEU A 82 -5.65 -0.88 -8.66
N GLN A 83 -4.61 -0.39 -9.35
CA GLN A 83 -4.60 0.96 -9.95
C GLN A 83 -5.64 1.11 -11.06
N ARG A 84 -5.95 0.05 -11.79
CA ARG A 84 -6.98 0.03 -12.83
C ARG A 84 -8.36 -0.33 -12.29
N SER A 85 -8.49 -0.59 -10.99
CA SER A 85 -9.74 -1.00 -10.39
C SER A 85 -10.66 0.20 -10.13
N ASP A 86 -11.93 0.02 -10.45
CA ASP A 86 -12.93 1.10 -10.36
C ASP A 86 -13.08 1.59 -8.92
N GLY A 87 -12.97 2.91 -8.73
CA GLY A 87 -13.17 3.58 -7.45
C GLY A 87 -11.95 3.62 -6.52
N ALA A 88 -10.80 3.08 -6.95
CA ALA A 88 -9.57 3.17 -6.17
C ALA A 88 -9.01 4.60 -6.18
N SER A 89 -8.86 5.22 -5.01
CA SER A 89 -8.34 6.60 -4.85
C SER A 89 -6.85 6.66 -4.50
N LEU A 90 -6.30 5.57 -3.97
CA LEU A 90 -4.88 5.39 -3.67
C LEU A 90 -4.54 3.90 -3.72
N VAL A 91 -3.37 3.56 -4.30
CA VAL A 91 -2.87 2.17 -4.34
C VAL A 91 -1.40 2.13 -4.00
N ARG A 92 -1.00 1.28 -3.05
CA ARG A 92 0.39 1.16 -2.57
C ARG A 92 0.69 -0.23 -2.03
N MET A 93 1.98 -0.54 -1.90
CA MET A 93 2.48 -1.66 -1.11
C MET A 93 2.60 -1.24 0.36
N SER A 94 2.24 -2.12 1.29
CA SER A 94 2.42 -1.91 2.73
C SER A 94 3.78 -2.41 3.20
N GLY A 95 4.54 -1.56 3.92
CA GLY A 95 5.85 -1.92 4.48
C GLY A 95 6.85 -2.42 3.44
N SER A 96 7.55 -3.53 3.71
CA SER A 96 8.42 -4.20 2.75
C SER A 96 7.68 -5.17 1.80
N GLY A 97 6.35 -5.27 1.90
CA GLY A 97 5.54 -6.21 1.13
C GLY A 97 5.43 -7.61 1.78
N ALA A 98 4.78 -8.57 1.13
CA ALA A 98 4.19 -8.49 -0.21
C ALA A 98 2.74 -7.92 -0.25
N THR A 99 2.15 -7.60 0.90
CA THR A 99 0.78 -7.06 0.95
C THR A 99 0.68 -5.71 0.23
N CYS A 100 -0.29 -5.61 -0.69
CA CYS A 100 -0.69 -4.37 -1.33
C CYS A 100 -2.05 -3.93 -0.80
N PHE A 101 -2.35 -2.64 -0.92
CA PHE A 101 -3.64 -2.09 -0.53
C PHE A 101 -4.15 -1.04 -1.49
N ALA A 102 -5.48 -0.88 -1.51
CA ALA A 102 -6.15 0.19 -2.21
C ALA A 102 -7.20 0.86 -1.30
N LEU A 103 -7.32 2.18 -1.40
CA LEU A 103 -8.34 2.97 -0.72
C LEU A 103 -9.54 3.21 -1.63
N TYR A 104 -10.74 3.19 -1.05
CA TYR A 104 -12.00 3.46 -1.73
C TYR A 104 -12.88 4.33 -0.85
N GLU A 105 -13.70 5.18 -1.46
CA GLU A 105 -14.72 5.93 -0.72
C GLU A 105 -15.89 5.03 -0.30
N ARG A 106 -16.27 4.07 -1.16
CA ARG A 106 -17.47 3.23 -0.95
C ARG A 106 -17.11 1.78 -0.68
N HIS A 107 -17.81 1.20 0.30
CA HIS A 107 -17.63 -0.22 0.69
C HIS A 107 -17.92 -1.18 -0.47
N ALA A 108 -18.94 -0.86 -1.28
CA ALA A 108 -19.32 -1.65 -2.43
C ALA A 108 -18.19 -1.77 -3.48
N ASP A 109 -17.40 -0.72 -3.71
CA ASP A 109 -16.29 -0.76 -4.66
C ASP A 109 -15.15 -1.63 -4.13
N ALA A 110 -14.78 -1.48 -2.85
CA ALA A 110 -13.76 -2.32 -2.21
C ALA A 110 -14.16 -3.81 -2.27
N MET A 111 -15.40 -4.13 -1.95
CA MET A 111 -15.92 -5.51 -2.00
C MET A 111 -16.00 -6.07 -3.43
N ARG A 112 -16.41 -5.26 -4.41
CA ARG A 112 -16.43 -5.67 -5.82
C ARG A 112 -15.03 -6.05 -6.27
N ASN A 113 -14.04 -5.19 -6.02
CA ASN A 113 -12.67 -5.41 -6.44
C ASN A 113 -12.02 -6.59 -5.70
N ALA A 114 -12.31 -6.77 -4.41
CA ALA A 114 -11.88 -7.96 -3.66
C ALA A 114 -12.37 -9.26 -4.31
N ARG A 115 -13.63 -9.31 -4.73
CA ARG A 115 -14.21 -10.48 -5.44
C ARG A 115 -13.56 -10.69 -6.80
N LEU A 116 -13.26 -9.63 -7.55
CA LEU A 116 -12.59 -9.76 -8.85
C LEU A 116 -11.19 -10.35 -8.70
N ILE A 117 -10.44 -9.92 -7.68
CA ILE A 117 -9.12 -10.47 -7.37
C ILE A 117 -9.24 -11.94 -6.98
N ALA A 118 -10.11 -12.27 -6.02
CA ALA A 118 -10.31 -13.65 -5.55
C ALA A 118 -10.79 -14.61 -6.66
N LYS A 119 -11.46 -14.10 -7.71
CA LYS A 119 -11.83 -14.90 -8.89
C LYS A 119 -10.66 -15.15 -9.85
N ARG A 120 -9.70 -14.22 -9.91
CA ARG A 120 -8.58 -14.26 -10.85
C ARG A 120 -7.34 -14.90 -10.25
N TYR A 121 -7.16 -14.76 -8.94
CA TYR A 121 -5.97 -15.18 -8.20
C TYR A 121 -6.39 -15.82 -6.88
N ASP A 122 -5.61 -16.80 -6.42
CA ASP A 122 -5.76 -17.41 -5.09
C ASP A 122 -5.09 -16.55 -4.00
N TYR A 123 -5.44 -15.26 -3.97
CA TYR A 123 -4.83 -14.28 -3.07
C TYR A 123 -5.72 -14.03 -1.86
N TRP A 124 -5.10 -13.89 -0.69
CA TRP A 124 -5.81 -13.45 0.49
C TRP A 124 -6.27 -12.00 0.33
N CYS A 125 -7.56 -11.74 0.56
CA CYS A 125 -8.17 -10.43 0.44
C CYS A 125 -8.95 -10.07 1.71
N LYS A 126 -8.85 -8.82 2.18
CA LYS A 126 -9.64 -8.32 3.30
C LYS A 126 -10.06 -6.87 3.09
N VAL A 127 -11.36 -6.60 3.19
CA VAL A 127 -11.91 -5.24 3.24
C VAL A 127 -12.09 -4.82 4.70
N THR A 128 -11.67 -3.61 5.03
CA THR A 128 -11.91 -2.94 6.32
C THR A 128 -12.04 -1.42 6.13
N GLN A 129 -12.21 -0.66 7.20
CA GLN A 129 -12.48 0.77 7.17
C GLN A 129 -11.59 1.51 8.18
N PHE A 130 -11.15 2.71 7.83
CA PHE A 130 -10.54 3.63 8.78
C PHE A 130 -11.61 4.32 9.63
N GLY A 131 -11.45 4.28 10.96
CA GLY A 131 -12.39 4.85 11.93
C GLY A 131 -12.42 6.38 11.93
#